data_AF-A0AAD3VNK3-F1
#
_entry.id   AF-A0AAD3VNK3-F1
#
_cell.length_a   1.000
_cell.length_b   1.000
_cell.length_c   1.000
_cell.angle_alpha   90.00
_cell.angle_beta   90.00
_cell.angle_gamma   90.00
#
_symmetry.space_group_name_H-M   'P 1'
#
loop_
_entity.id
_entity.type
_entity.pdbx_description
1 polymer ?
#
loop_
_entity_poly.entity_id
_entity_poly.type
_entity_poly.pdbx_seq_one_letter_code
_entity_poly.pdbx_strand_id
1 'polypeptide(L)'
;MSISNKDARIRWEDDREQDLWDFMRRRLQDGLSVTAALKEYGDKNGMSWLTARWKYYQIRSRQGETPVPRQPSKPARVSRGRRAVASQQEFFSYLTDLVEGSANSGEDIVPLIKGLSRLAMLSSEGIRLKEALRERERLAASAASEAEKARAERDRALESLQRLCSFLEEWLAAPPVERVGSLKEFSERLRAEIDSAMAN
;
A
#
# COMPACT_ATOMS: atom_id res chain seq x y z
N MET A 1 37.27 -12.60 22.93
CA MET A 1 36.03 -12.18 22.25
C MET A 1 35.74 -13.19 21.15
N SER A 2 34.84 -14.14 21.39
CA SER A 2 34.51 -15.20 20.44
C SER A 2 33.28 -14.78 19.63
N ILE A 3 33.48 -14.48 18.35
CA ILE A 3 32.38 -14.24 17.43
C ILE A 3 31.73 -15.61 17.18
N SER A 4 30.55 -15.79 17.77
CA SER A 4 29.69 -16.95 17.58
C SER A 4 29.34 -17.05 16.09
N ASN A 5 29.83 -18.11 15.43
CA ASN A 5 29.66 -18.40 14.00
C ASN A 5 28.23 -18.87 13.66
N LYS A 6 27.23 -18.45 14.44
CA LYS A 6 25.79 -18.72 14.22
C LYS A 6 25.08 -17.64 13.42
N ASP A 7 25.78 -16.54 13.10
CA ASP A 7 25.29 -15.42 12.29
C ASP A 7 26.08 -15.20 10.99
N ALA A 8 26.76 -16.24 10.50
CA ALA A 8 27.11 -16.29 9.08
C ALA A 8 25.82 -16.54 8.27
N ARG A 9 24.99 -15.51 8.12
CA ARG A 9 24.09 -15.37 6.97
C ARG A 9 24.96 -15.66 5.76
N ILE A 10 24.85 -16.87 5.22
CA ILE A 10 25.66 -17.41 4.14
C ILE A 10 25.72 -16.33 3.07
N ARG A 11 26.84 -15.60 2.99
CA ARG A 11 27.10 -14.64 1.92
C ARG A 11 27.22 -15.49 0.67
N TRP A 12 26.14 -15.50 -0.09
CA TRP A 12 26.10 -16.16 -1.38
C TRP A 12 26.90 -15.26 -2.32
N GLU A 13 28.17 -15.59 -2.52
CA GLU A 13 29.02 -14.95 -3.52
C GLU A 13 28.58 -15.42 -4.91
N ASP A 14 28.69 -14.55 -5.92
CA ASP A 14 28.17 -14.80 -7.28
C ASP A 14 28.77 -16.08 -7.90
N ASP A 15 30.00 -16.44 -7.54
CA ASP A 15 30.68 -17.67 -7.97
C ASP A 15 29.95 -18.95 -7.52
N ARG A 16 29.23 -18.89 -6.39
CA ARG A 16 28.41 -20.02 -5.88
C ARG A 16 27.06 -20.13 -6.59
N GLU A 17 26.55 -19.05 -7.18
CA GLU A 17 25.33 -19.12 -8.00
C GLU A 17 25.60 -19.92 -9.28
N GLN A 18 26.75 -19.67 -9.93
CA GLN A 18 27.15 -20.39 -11.12
C GLN A 18 27.47 -21.87 -10.82
N ASP A 19 28.15 -22.16 -9.71
CA ASP A 19 28.44 -23.54 -9.28
C ASP A 19 27.16 -24.36 -9.00
N LEU A 20 26.21 -23.80 -8.24
CA LEU A 20 24.91 -24.44 -8.00
C LEU A 20 24.20 -24.73 -9.33
N TRP A 21 24.26 -23.79 -10.26
CA TRP A 21 23.61 -23.92 -11.56
C TRP A 21 24.23 -25.03 -12.43
N ASP A 22 25.55 -25.06 -12.52
CA ASP A 22 26.28 -26.08 -13.29
C ASP A 22 26.16 -27.47 -12.65
N PHE A 23 26.15 -27.54 -11.31
CA PHE A 23 25.88 -28.78 -10.58
C PHE A 23 24.49 -29.34 -10.88
N MET A 24 23.47 -28.48 -10.82
CA MET A 24 22.09 -28.86 -11.12
C MET A 24 21.94 -29.30 -12.58
N ARG A 25 22.55 -28.60 -13.53
CA ARG A 25 22.50 -28.95 -14.95
C ARG A 25 23.10 -30.34 -15.22
N ARG A 26 24.24 -30.68 -14.62
CA ARG A 26 24.86 -32.01 -14.75
C ARG A 26 23.97 -33.11 -14.14
N ARG A 27 23.46 -32.89 -12.93
CA ARG A 27 22.62 -33.87 -12.23
C ARG A 27 21.26 -34.09 -12.88
N LEU A 28 20.70 -33.06 -13.51
CA LEU A 28 19.48 -33.19 -14.29
C LEU A 28 19.72 -33.92 -15.62
N GLN A 29 20.90 -33.78 -16.23
CA GLN A 29 21.30 -34.60 -17.38
C GLN A 29 21.51 -36.08 -16.99
N ASP A 30 21.99 -36.33 -15.77
CA ASP A 30 22.10 -37.68 -15.18
C ASP A 30 20.73 -38.30 -14.82
N GLY A 31 19.62 -37.57 -15.00
CA GLY A 31 18.26 -38.05 -14.76
C GLY A 31 17.81 -37.99 -13.29
N LEU A 32 18.56 -37.34 -12.39
CA LEU A 32 18.13 -37.13 -11.02
C LEU A 32 17.00 -36.10 -10.94
N SER A 33 16.11 -36.25 -9.96
CA SER A 33 15.09 -35.23 -9.67
C SER A 33 15.75 -33.96 -9.11
N VAL A 34 15.17 -32.80 -9.43
CA VAL A 34 15.60 -31.49 -8.93
C VAL A 34 15.78 -31.51 -7.40
N THR A 35 14.84 -32.12 -6.69
CA THR A 35 14.86 -32.25 -5.23
C THR A 35 16.03 -33.11 -4.73
N ALA A 36 16.31 -34.24 -5.39
CA ALA A 36 17.43 -35.11 -5.01
C ALA A 36 18.77 -34.42 -5.27
N ALA A 37 18.93 -33.74 -6.41
CA ALA A 37 20.12 -32.99 -6.74
C ALA A 37 20.37 -31.82 -5.76
N LEU A 38 19.32 -31.09 -5.36
CA LEU A 38 19.45 -29.99 -4.40
C LEU A 38 19.78 -30.46 -2.98
N LYS A 39 19.30 -31.64 -2.57
CA LYS A 39 19.71 -32.28 -1.31
C LYS A 39 21.18 -32.67 -1.36
N GLU A 40 21.61 -33.33 -2.43
CA GLU A 40 23.03 -33.68 -2.64
C GLU A 40 23.93 -32.44 -2.62
N TYR A 41 23.49 -31.33 -3.23
CA TYR A 41 24.22 -30.07 -3.20
C TYR A 41 24.27 -29.45 -1.81
N GLY A 42 23.14 -29.48 -1.07
CA GLY A 42 23.06 -28.99 0.29
C GLY A 42 24.00 -29.72 1.24
N ASP A 43 24.00 -31.06 1.17
CA ASP A 43 24.84 -31.92 1.99
C ASP A 43 26.33 -31.71 1.69
N LYS A 44 26.71 -31.56 0.41
CA LYS A 44 28.10 -31.33 -0.01
C LYS A 44 28.65 -29.95 0.41
N ASN A 45 27.80 -28.94 0.48
CA ASN A 45 28.20 -27.56 0.75
C ASN A 45 27.86 -27.07 2.16
N GLY A 46 27.42 -27.96 3.05
CA GLY A 46 27.09 -27.63 4.44
C GLY A 46 25.95 -26.61 4.55
N MET A 47 25.01 -26.62 3.61
CA MET A 47 23.89 -25.67 3.55
C MET A 47 22.55 -26.39 3.59
N SER A 48 21.53 -25.74 4.14
CA SER A 48 20.19 -26.30 4.08
C SER A 48 19.75 -26.46 2.62
N TRP A 49 19.24 -27.64 2.29
CA TRP A 49 18.70 -27.91 0.95
C TRP A 49 17.58 -26.92 0.57
N LEU A 50 16.86 -26.35 1.55
CA LEU A 50 15.87 -25.29 1.34
C LEU A 50 16.51 -23.99 0.87
N THR A 51 17.69 -23.65 1.40
CA THR A 51 18.47 -22.50 0.95
C THR A 51 19.01 -22.72 -0.45
N ALA A 52 19.54 -23.92 -0.74
CA ALA A 52 19.95 -24.30 -2.09
C ALA A 52 18.78 -24.27 -3.08
N ARG A 53 17.61 -24.77 -2.68
CA ARG A 53 16.38 -24.73 -3.48
C ARG A 53 15.92 -23.31 -3.76
N TRP A 54 15.81 -22.48 -2.73
CA TRP A 54 15.40 -21.08 -2.89
C TRP A 54 16.32 -20.34 -3.87
N LYS A 55 17.63 -20.53 -3.74
CA LYS A 55 18.63 -19.95 -4.64
C LYS A 55 18.55 -20.50 -6.06
N TYR A 56 18.36 -21.80 -6.23
CA TYR A 56 18.20 -22.42 -7.53
C TYR A 56 17.03 -21.81 -8.32
N TYR A 57 15.86 -21.63 -7.71
CA TYR A 57 14.72 -21.01 -8.39
C TYR A 57 14.93 -19.51 -8.65
N GLN A 58 15.65 -18.82 -7.77
CA GLN A 58 16.05 -17.43 -8.00
C GLN A 58 16.97 -17.32 -9.23
N ILE A 59 17.97 -18.19 -9.36
CA ILE A 59 18.89 -18.22 -10.51
C ILE A 59 18.15 -18.64 -11.79
N ARG A 60 17.30 -19.68 -11.70
CA ARG A 60 16.46 -20.14 -12.81
C ARG A 60 15.57 -19.02 -13.37
N SER A 61 14.98 -18.22 -12.48
CA SER A 61 14.15 -17.08 -12.88
C SER A 61 14.96 -15.97 -13.57
N ARG A 62 16.23 -15.77 -13.19
CA ARG A 62 17.17 -14.82 -13.83
C ARG A 62 17.66 -15.31 -15.18
N GLN A 63 17.88 -16.62 -15.32
CA GLN A 63 18.37 -17.23 -16.56
C GLN A 63 17.25 -17.45 -17.60
N GLY A 64 15.98 -17.25 -17.23
CA GLY A 64 14.86 -17.38 -18.16
C GLY A 64 14.65 -18.81 -18.67
N GLU A 65 15.23 -19.82 -18.03
CA GLU A 65 14.96 -21.22 -18.35
C GLU A 65 13.56 -21.57 -17.82
N THR A 66 12.58 -21.50 -18.73
CA THR A 66 11.30 -22.19 -18.57
C THR A 66 11.55 -23.66 -18.25
N PRO A 67 10.69 -24.28 -17.42
CA PRO A 67 10.90 -25.64 -16.99
C PRO A 67 11.08 -26.54 -18.19
N VAL A 68 12.18 -27.31 -18.26
CA VAL A 68 12.45 -28.29 -19.32
C VAL A 68 11.15 -29.05 -19.58
N PRO A 69 10.41 -28.71 -20.64
CA PRO A 69 9.28 -29.49 -21.04
C PRO A 69 9.87 -30.60 -21.91
N ARG A 70 9.30 -31.80 -21.84
CA ARG A 70 9.43 -32.74 -22.96
C ARG A 70 9.11 -31.95 -24.25
N GLN A 71 10.06 -31.85 -25.19
CA GLN A 71 9.91 -31.15 -26.48
C GLN A 71 8.69 -31.65 -27.30
N PRO A 72 8.23 -30.98 -28.39
CA PRO A 72 8.62 -29.66 -28.95
C PRO A 72 7.44 -28.76 -29.44
N SER A 73 7.63 -27.42 -29.52
CA SER A 73 7.43 -26.58 -30.74
C SER A 73 7.32 -25.05 -30.48
N LYS A 74 8.30 -24.32 -31.06
CA LYS A 74 8.42 -22.90 -31.54
C LYS A 74 7.88 -21.68 -30.72
N PRO A 75 8.58 -20.52 -30.81
CA PRO A 75 8.51 -19.46 -29.78
C PRO A 75 7.63 -18.26 -30.16
N ALA A 76 7.06 -17.59 -29.15
CA ALA A 76 6.42 -16.28 -29.30
C ALA A 76 7.11 -15.21 -28.42
N ARG A 77 7.44 -14.10 -29.09
CA ARG A 77 8.05 -12.82 -28.68
C ARG A 77 8.04 -12.44 -27.20
N VAL A 78 9.22 -12.05 -26.73
CA VAL A 78 9.49 -11.44 -25.42
C VAL A 78 9.36 -9.91 -25.52
N SER A 79 8.43 -9.34 -24.76
CA SER A 79 8.38 -7.90 -24.46
C SER A 79 9.13 -7.61 -23.15
N ARG A 80 10.02 -6.63 -23.22
CA ARG A 80 10.82 -6.04 -22.14
C ARG A 80 9.97 -5.56 -20.96
N GLY A 81 10.55 -5.73 -19.77
CA GLY A 81 10.56 -4.69 -18.74
C GLY A 81 9.33 -4.61 -17.84
N ARG A 82 9.35 -5.38 -16.76
CA ARG A 82 8.74 -5.01 -15.47
C ARG A 82 9.42 -5.84 -14.38
N ARG A 83 9.81 -5.21 -13.27
CA ARG A 83 10.14 -5.93 -12.03
C ARG A 83 8.90 -6.74 -11.68
N ALA A 84 8.94 -8.04 -11.97
CA ALA A 84 7.83 -8.93 -11.71
C ALA A 84 7.71 -9.09 -10.19
N VAL A 85 6.65 -8.50 -9.65
CA VAL A 85 5.95 -9.11 -8.52
C VAL A 85 5.67 -10.54 -8.98
N ALA A 86 6.29 -11.54 -8.34
CA ALA A 86 6.12 -12.95 -8.71
C ALA A 86 4.63 -13.20 -8.96
N SER A 87 4.30 -13.65 -10.17
CA SER A 87 2.90 -13.76 -10.59
C SER A 87 2.18 -14.71 -9.63
N GLN A 88 0.90 -14.45 -9.30
CA GLN A 88 0.15 -15.35 -8.39
C GLN A 88 0.23 -16.81 -8.85
N GLN A 89 0.34 -17.04 -10.16
CA GLN A 89 0.57 -18.34 -10.79
C GLN A 89 1.86 -19.03 -10.32
N GLU A 90 2.98 -18.30 -10.21
CA GLU A 90 4.28 -18.80 -9.74
C GLU A 90 4.28 -19.09 -8.25
N PHE A 91 3.53 -18.30 -7.48
CA PHE A 91 3.34 -18.55 -6.05
C PHE A 91 2.51 -19.82 -5.82
N PHE A 92 1.43 -20.00 -6.58
CA PHE A 92 0.62 -21.22 -6.50
C PHE A 92 1.39 -22.45 -6.97
N SER A 93 2.19 -22.37 -8.05
CA SER A 93 3.03 -23.49 -8.46
C SER A 93 4.10 -23.83 -7.40
N TYR A 94 4.70 -22.84 -6.76
CA TYR A 94 5.61 -23.05 -5.63
C TYR A 94 4.95 -23.75 -4.44
N LEU A 95 3.72 -23.34 -4.08
CA LEU A 95 2.97 -23.99 -3.00
C LEU A 95 2.59 -25.42 -3.36
N THR A 96 2.20 -25.70 -4.61
CA THR A 96 1.88 -27.05 -5.08
C THR A 96 3.12 -27.96 -5.03
N ASP A 97 4.27 -27.51 -5.55
CA ASP A 97 5.55 -28.25 -5.49
C ASP A 97 6.04 -28.49 -4.05
N LEU A 98 5.61 -27.66 -3.09
CA LEU A 98 5.96 -27.79 -1.68
C LEU A 98 5.05 -28.80 -0.97
N VAL A 99 3.75 -28.79 -1.27
CA VAL A 99 2.77 -29.75 -0.74
C VAL A 99 3.05 -31.16 -1.28
N GLU A 100 3.33 -31.27 -2.59
CA GLU A 100 3.73 -32.55 -3.21
C GLU A 100 5.10 -33.03 -2.72
N GLY A 101 6.02 -32.10 -2.44
CA GLY A 101 7.33 -32.41 -1.85
C GLY A 101 7.23 -32.94 -0.42
N SER A 102 6.34 -32.38 0.40
CA SER A 102 6.13 -32.83 1.78
C SER A 102 5.43 -34.18 1.86
N ALA A 103 4.47 -34.45 0.97
CA ALA A 103 3.82 -35.77 0.89
C ALA A 103 4.85 -36.90 0.65
N ASN A 104 5.96 -36.59 -0.01
CA ASN A 104 7.06 -37.51 -0.28
C ASN A 104 8.24 -37.42 0.71
N SER A 105 8.32 -36.38 1.56
CA SER A 105 9.45 -36.14 2.48
C SER A 105 9.13 -36.35 3.96
N GLY A 106 7.85 -36.48 4.34
CA GLY A 106 7.42 -36.62 5.73
C GLY A 106 7.55 -35.36 6.58
N GLU A 107 7.85 -34.20 5.98
CA GLU A 107 7.92 -32.91 6.68
C GLU A 107 6.51 -32.32 6.88
N ASP A 108 6.28 -31.74 8.07
CA ASP A 108 5.01 -31.18 8.50
C ASP A 108 4.69 -29.84 7.79
N ILE A 109 3.63 -29.81 6.97
CA ILE A 109 3.12 -28.60 6.27
C ILE A 109 2.30 -27.69 7.22
N VAL A 110 1.89 -28.18 8.40
CA VAL A 110 1.00 -27.46 9.31
C VAL A 110 1.50 -26.05 9.70
N PRO A 111 2.81 -25.80 9.95
CA PRO A 111 3.32 -24.45 10.22
C PRO A 111 3.14 -23.48 9.06
N LEU A 112 3.28 -23.95 7.82
CA LEU A 112 3.08 -23.14 6.61
C LEU A 112 1.60 -22.75 6.46
N ILE A 113 0.70 -23.72 6.59
CA ILE A 113 -0.75 -23.47 6.53
C ILE A 113 -1.14 -22.45 7.59
N LYS A 114 -0.66 -22.62 8.84
CA LYS A 114 -0.89 -21.66 9.92
C LYS A 114 -0.36 -20.27 9.59
N GLY A 115 0.82 -20.17 8.95
CA GLY A 115 1.40 -18.91 8.49
C GLY A 115 0.55 -18.22 7.41
N LEU A 116 0.09 -18.98 6.41
CA LEU A 116 -0.77 -18.47 5.34
C LEU A 116 -2.14 -18.02 5.87
N SER A 117 -2.74 -18.76 6.81
CA SER A 117 -3.98 -18.34 7.47
C SER A 117 -3.82 -17.01 8.21
N ARG A 118 -2.71 -16.82 8.93
CA ARG A 118 -2.41 -15.54 9.61
C ARG A 118 -2.23 -14.40 8.61
N LEU A 119 -1.54 -14.64 7.50
CA LEU A 119 -1.38 -13.63 6.44
C LEU A 119 -2.71 -13.28 5.76
N ALA A 120 -3.59 -14.25 5.55
CA ALA A 120 -4.92 -14.01 5.02
C ALA A 120 -5.78 -13.16 5.97
N MET A 121 -5.72 -13.40 7.29
CA MET A 121 -6.37 -12.55 8.29
C MET A 121 -5.81 -11.12 8.31
N LEU A 122 -4.48 -10.96 8.30
CA LEU A 122 -3.87 -9.64 8.24
C LEU A 122 -4.20 -8.89 6.95
N SER A 123 -4.34 -9.61 5.83
CA SER A 123 -4.76 -9.04 4.55
C SER A 123 -6.20 -8.52 4.60
N SER A 124 -7.13 -9.28 5.18
CA SER A 124 -8.53 -8.85 5.31
C SER A 124 -8.68 -7.67 6.28
N GLU A 125 -7.93 -7.67 7.39
CA GLU A 125 -7.84 -6.52 8.30
C GLU A 125 -7.25 -5.29 7.58
N GLY A 126 -6.22 -5.48 6.75
CA GLY A 126 -5.62 -4.42 5.95
C GLY A 126 -6.60 -3.79 4.96
N ILE A 127 -7.49 -4.58 4.34
CA ILE A 127 -8.56 -4.08 3.46
C ILE A 127 -9.56 -3.26 4.29
N ARG A 128 -10.04 -3.80 5.41
CA ARG A 128 -10.99 -3.12 6.30
C ARG A 128 -10.44 -1.80 6.84
N LEU A 129 -9.15 -1.75 7.21
CA LEU A 129 -8.50 -0.53 7.68
C LEU A 129 -8.39 0.53 6.57
N LYS A 130 -8.10 0.11 5.33
CA LYS A 130 -8.10 1.03 4.18
C LYS A 130 -9.48 1.62 3.91
N GLU A 131 -10.53 0.82 4.03
CA GLU A 131 -11.91 1.29 3.87
C GLU A 131 -12.29 2.28 4.99
N ALA A 132 -11.97 1.96 6.25
CA ALA A 132 -12.21 2.86 7.38
C ALA A 132 -11.45 4.20 7.24
N LEU A 133 -10.23 4.15 6.71
CA LEU A 133 -9.43 5.36 6.44
C LEU A 133 -10.09 6.23 5.35
N ARG A 134 -10.55 5.63 4.25
CA ARG A 134 -11.29 6.35 3.20
C ARG A 134 -12.58 7.00 3.72
N GLU A 135 -13.31 6.29 4.58
CA GLU A 135 -14.53 6.84 5.16
C GLU A 135 -14.22 8.02 6.09
N ARG A 136 -13.14 7.92 6.88
CA ARG A 136 -12.68 9.03 7.72
C ARG A 136 -12.26 10.24 6.89
N GLU A 137 -11.56 10.03 5.78
CA GLU A 137 -11.19 11.10 4.84
C GLU A 137 -12.44 11.77 4.25
N ARG A 138 -13.46 10.99 3.91
CA ARG A 138 -14.74 11.51 3.42
C ARG A 138 -15.45 12.39 4.45
N LEU A 139 -15.53 11.92 5.70
CA LEU A 139 -16.13 12.69 6.80
C LEU A 139 -15.32 13.96 7.13
N ALA A 140 -13.99 13.88 7.05
CA ALA A 140 -13.15 15.05 7.23
C ALA A 140 -13.36 16.08 6.11
N ALA A 141 -13.52 15.64 4.86
CA ALA A 141 -13.82 16.53 3.74
C ALA A 141 -15.20 17.19 3.87
N SER A 142 -16.23 16.45 4.30
CA SER A 142 -17.56 17.02 4.54
C SER A 142 -17.53 18.04 5.68
N ALA A 143 -16.88 17.71 6.80
CA ALA A 143 -16.73 18.63 7.93
C ALA A 143 -15.94 19.90 7.56
N ALA A 144 -14.91 19.78 6.71
CA ALA A 144 -14.18 20.93 6.21
C ALA A 144 -15.07 21.84 5.34
N SER A 145 -15.89 21.27 4.47
CA SER A 145 -16.85 22.04 3.65
C SER A 145 -17.90 22.74 4.52
N GLU A 146 -18.42 22.07 5.55
CA GLU A 146 -19.36 22.66 6.49
C GLU A 146 -18.72 23.81 7.30
N ALA A 147 -17.48 23.61 7.78
CA ALA A 147 -16.74 24.66 8.48
C ALA A 147 -16.46 25.87 7.59
N GLU A 148 -16.20 25.67 6.29
CA GLU A 148 -16.03 26.76 5.32
C GLU A 148 -17.33 27.55 5.10
N LYS A 149 -18.47 26.85 4.98
CA LYS A 149 -19.79 27.50 4.91
C LYS A 149 -20.09 28.32 6.16
N ALA A 150 -19.86 27.74 7.34
CA ALA A 150 -20.06 28.44 8.61
C ALA A 150 -19.16 29.67 8.75
N ARG A 151 -17.91 29.60 8.26
CA ARG A 151 -17.01 30.78 8.21
C ARG A 151 -17.53 31.84 7.25
N ALA A 152 -17.99 31.46 6.06
CA ALA A 152 -18.55 32.40 5.09
C ALA A 152 -19.82 33.09 5.62
N GLU A 153 -20.71 32.36 6.31
CA GLU A 153 -21.88 32.92 6.98
C GLU A 153 -21.48 33.91 8.08
N ARG A 154 -20.52 33.53 8.93
CA ARG A 154 -19.97 34.43 9.96
C ARG A 154 -19.39 35.71 9.36
N ASP A 155 -18.60 35.59 8.29
CA ASP A 155 -17.95 36.73 7.66
C ASP A 155 -18.99 37.68 7.02
N ARG A 156 -20.05 37.14 6.40
CA ARG A 156 -21.19 37.95 5.94
C ARG A 156 -21.92 38.65 7.08
N ALA A 157 -22.17 37.96 8.19
CA ALA A 157 -22.81 38.56 9.37
C ALA A 157 -21.96 39.70 9.96
N LEU A 158 -20.63 39.51 10.00
CA LEU A 158 -19.69 40.56 10.41
C LEU A 158 -19.71 41.76 9.48
N GLU A 159 -19.76 41.55 8.16
CA GLU A 159 -19.90 42.65 7.18
C GLU A 159 -21.20 43.43 7.38
N SER A 160 -22.34 42.75 7.57
CA SER A 160 -23.62 43.39 7.83
C SER A 160 -23.60 44.20 9.13
N LEU A 161 -23.00 43.64 10.20
CA LEU A 161 -22.87 44.34 11.47
C LEU A 161 -21.96 45.57 11.33
N GLN A 162 -20.86 45.46 10.59
CA GLN A 162 -19.97 46.58 10.32
C GLN A 162 -20.66 47.71 9.55
N ARG A 163 -21.49 47.38 8.55
CA ARG A 163 -22.31 48.37 7.83
C ARG A 163 -23.28 49.11 8.75
N LEU A 164 -23.98 48.37 9.62
CA LEU A 164 -24.88 48.94 10.62
C LEU A 164 -24.13 49.86 11.59
N CYS A 165 -22.97 49.44 12.08
CA CYS A 165 -22.13 50.27 12.96
C CYS A 165 -21.69 51.56 12.27
N SER A 166 -21.18 51.48 11.04
CA SER A 166 -20.78 52.67 10.27
C SER A 166 -21.95 53.63 10.03
N PHE A 167 -23.13 53.11 9.70
CA PHE A 167 -24.34 53.92 9.52
C PHE A 167 -24.76 54.63 10.81
N LEU A 168 -24.72 53.92 11.95
CA LEU A 168 -25.01 54.50 13.26
C LEU A 168 -23.99 55.56 13.65
N GLU A 169 -22.70 55.32 13.40
CA GLU A 169 -21.63 56.28 13.66
C GLU A 169 -21.80 57.56 12.82
N GLU A 170 -22.12 57.41 11.52
CA GLU A 170 -22.38 58.53 10.62
C GLU A 170 -23.59 59.36 11.08
N TRP A 171 -24.69 58.70 11.45
CA TRP A 171 -25.88 59.39 11.97
C TRP A 171 -25.61 60.09 13.30
N LEU A 172 -24.87 59.46 14.21
CA LEU A 172 -24.50 60.04 15.51
C LEU A 172 -23.55 61.23 15.38
N ALA A 173 -22.68 61.24 14.35
CA ALA A 173 -21.79 62.34 14.03
C ALA A 173 -22.53 63.57 13.48
N ALA A 174 -23.77 63.41 12.99
CA ALA A 174 -24.56 64.51 12.46
C ALA A 174 -24.99 65.53 13.56
N PRO A 175 -25.15 66.82 13.20
CA PRO A 175 -25.65 67.84 14.11
C PRO A 175 -26.98 67.45 14.79
N PRO A 176 -27.22 67.82 16.06
CA PRO A 176 -28.44 67.45 16.79
C PRO A 176 -29.74 67.86 16.08
N VAL A 177 -29.75 69.00 15.39
CA VAL A 177 -30.92 69.51 14.64
C VAL A 177 -31.22 68.62 13.44
N GLU A 178 -30.20 68.17 12.70
CA GLU A 178 -30.35 67.27 11.55
C GLU A 178 -30.76 65.85 11.99
N ARG A 179 -30.28 65.37 13.14
CA ARG A 179 -30.70 64.07 13.72
C ARG A 179 -32.19 64.04 14.04
N VAL A 180 -32.72 65.10 14.63
CA VAL A 180 -34.15 65.17 14.96
C VAL A 180 -35.01 65.30 13.70
N GLY A 181 -34.55 66.05 12.69
CA GLY A 181 -35.23 66.18 11.40
C GLY A 181 -35.21 64.89 10.54
N SER A 182 -34.14 64.10 10.64
CA SER A 182 -33.93 62.86 9.89
C SER A 182 -34.41 61.59 10.60
N LEU A 183 -35.00 61.69 11.80
CA LEU A 183 -35.34 60.53 12.64
C LEU A 183 -36.23 59.50 11.92
N LYS A 184 -37.17 59.97 11.10
CA LYS A 184 -38.06 59.09 10.32
C LYS A 184 -37.29 58.34 9.24
N GLU A 185 -36.49 59.05 8.45
CA GLU A 185 -35.66 58.47 7.37
C GLU A 185 -34.60 57.51 7.95
N PHE A 186 -33.99 57.87 9.07
CA PHE A 186 -33.13 56.98 9.85
C PHE A 186 -33.84 55.69 10.26
N SER A 187 -35.06 55.79 10.81
CA SER A 187 -35.81 54.61 11.26
C SER A 187 -36.20 53.67 10.11
N GLU A 188 -36.56 54.23 8.95
CA GLU A 188 -36.90 53.47 7.74
C GLU A 188 -35.65 52.77 7.18
N ARG A 189 -34.53 53.48 7.13
CA ARG A 189 -33.26 52.95 6.62
C ARG A 189 -32.62 51.92 7.56
N LEU A 190 -32.68 52.15 8.88
CA LEU A 190 -32.24 51.19 9.89
C LEU A 190 -33.05 49.90 9.80
N ARG A 191 -34.37 50.02 9.62
CA ARG A 191 -35.24 48.86 9.44
C ARG A 191 -34.90 48.08 8.17
N ALA A 192 -34.67 48.78 7.06
CA ALA A 192 -34.26 48.13 5.81
C ALA A 192 -32.90 47.41 5.93
N GLU A 193 -31.92 47.99 6.62
CA GLU A 193 -30.61 47.35 6.85
C GLU A 193 -30.71 46.15 7.80
N ILE A 194 -31.54 46.22 8.85
CA ILE A 194 -31.80 45.08 9.74
C ILE A 194 -32.52 43.96 8.97
N ASP A 195 -33.54 44.30 8.19
CA ASP A 195 -34.28 43.32 7.38
C ASP A 195 -33.35 42.68 6.32
N SER A 196 -32.45 43.46 5.71
CA SER A 196 -31.43 42.95 4.78
C SER A 196 -30.37 42.07 5.46
N ALA A 197 -30.03 42.34 6.72
CA ALA A 197 -29.09 41.53 7.48
C ALA A 197 -29.72 40.19 7.95
N MET A 198 -31.04 40.19 8.20
CA MET A 198 -31.79 39.02 8.68
C MET A 198 -32.33 38.13 7.55
N ALA A 199 -32.39 38.62 6.31
CA ALA A 199 -32.90 37.87 5.16
C ALA A 199 -31.86 36.91 4.53
N ASN A 200 -30.63 36.84 5.06
CA ASN A 200 -29.53 36.02 4.55
C ASN A 200 -29.19 34.84 5.45
#